data_AF-A0A5C9E8P3-F1
#
_entry.id   AF-A0A5C9E8P3-F1
#
_cell.length_a   1.000
_cell.length_b   1.000
_cell.length_c   1.000
_cell.angle_alpha   90.00
_cell.angle_beta   90.00
_cell.angle_gamma   90.00
#
_symmetry.space_group_name_H-M   'P 1'
#
loop_
_entity.id
_entity.type
_entity.pdbx_description
1 polymer ?
#
loop_
_entity_poly.entity_id
_entity_poly.type
_entity_poly.pdbx_seq_one_letter_code
_entity_poly.pdbx_strand_id
1 'polypeptide(L)'
;MDMSFGKSFGFSLLTFMGLNFLFIIISAAVNNTLNQIFSVITVQPLSIILYLFVPIVYLPGNVITNLVSNFSSLNIANLLTNLGYLIAPLVGSLIAGNSSDNKGEAFGGWFLTAIVSMVALLVLFFIASPSEITLIGTIIGGVVNGLFYSCFALLIYRESFY
;
A
#
# COMPACT_ATOMS: atom_id res chain seq x y z
N MET A 1 19.02 16.08 8.98
CA MET A 1 17.91 15.32 8.37
C MET A 1 16.82 16.32 8.11
N ASP A 2 16.73 16.75 6.86
CA ASP A 2 15.83 17.81 6.43
C ASP A 2 14.39 17.41 6.74
N MET A 3 13.63 18.35 7.29
CA MET A 3 12.23 18.13 7.66
C MET A 3 11.38 17.68 6.45
N SER A 4 11.86 17.88 5.23
CA SER A 4 11.26 17.47 3.96
C SER A 4 11.19 15.94 3.80
N PHE A 5 12.26 15.21 4.10
CA PHE A 5 12.27 13.75 3.99
C PHE A 5 11.24 13.10 4.91
N GLY A 6 11.22 13.52 6.18
CA GLY A 6 10.27 13.02 7.17
C GLY A 6 8.82 13.34 6.81
N LYS A 7 8.56 14.51 6.20
CA LYS A 7 7.23 14.86 5.67
C LYS A 7 6.84 13.99 4.48
N SER A 8 7.74 13.79 3.53
CA SER A 8 7.52 12.94 2.35
C SER A 8 7.16 11.50 2.74
N PHE A 9 7.97 10.90 3.62
CA PHE A 9 7.68 9.59 4.19
C PHE A 9 6.37 9.58 4.99
N GLY A 10 6.23 10.50 5.96
CA GLY A 10 5.08 10.51 6.86
C GLY A 10 3.74 10.69 6.14
N PHE A 11 3.66 11.64 5.22
CA PHE A 11 2.43 11.88 4.45
C PHE A 11 2.12 10.78 3.45
N SER A 12 3.15 10.18 2.82
CA SER A 12 2.93 9.05 1.92
C SER A 12 2.43 7.82 2.67
N LEU A 13 3.00 7.51 3.84
CA LEU A 13 2.56 6.43 4.71
C LEU A 13 1.11 6.62 5.18
N LEU A 14 0.79 7.79 5.72
CA LEU A 14 -0.57 8.11 6.19
C LEU A 14 -1.60 8.02 5.07
N THR A 15 -1.27 8.56 3.89
CA THR A 15 -2.19 8.51 2.76
C THR A 15 -2.37 7.10 2.23
N PHE A 16 -1.28 6.34 2.13
CA PHE A 16 -1.32 4.94 1.72
C PHE A 16 -2.23 4.11 2.63
N MET A 17 -2.01 4.20 3.95
CA MET A 17 -2.81 3.48 4.95
C MET A 17 -4.28 3.91 4.91
N GLY A 18 -4.54 5.23 4.88
CA GLY A 18 -5.88 5.78 4.91
C GLY A 18 -6.70 5.39 3.68
N LEU A 19 -6.13 5.52 2.48
CA LEU A 19 -6.81 5.15 1.24
C LEU A 19 -7.05 3.64 1.17
N ASN A 20 -6.04 2.82 1.49
CA ASN A 20 -6.21 1.38 1.47
C ASN A 20 -7.32 0.93 2.44
N PHE A 21 -7.31 1.44 3.68
CA PHE A 21 -8.35 1.13 4.65
C PHE A 21 -9.74 1.55 4.16
N LEU A 22 -9.85 2.73 3.55
CA LEU A 22 -11.11 3.22 2.97
C LEU A 22 -11.65 2.27 1.89
N PHE A 23 -10.81 1.82 0.95
CA PHE A 23 -11.26 0.88 -0.09
C PHE A 23 -11.70 -0.47 0.47
N ILE A 24 -11.02 -0.97 1.51
CA ILE A 24 -11.41 -2.22 2.18
C ILE A 24 -12.75 -2.07 2.88
N ILE A 25 -12.99 -0.96 3.59
CA ILE A 25 -14.27 -0.70 4.27
C ILE A 25 -15.41 -0.59 3.25
N ILE A 26 -15.20 0.13 2.14
CA ILE A 26 -16.22 0.24 1.08
C ILE A 26 -16.51 -1.14 0.46
N SER A 27 -15.48 -1.92 0.13
CA SER A 27 -15.62 -3.29 -0.39
C SER A 27 -16.40 -4.20 0.57
N ALA A 28 -16.07 -4.14 1.86
CA ALA A 28 -16.75 -4.92 2.88
C ALA A 28 -18.22 -4.49 3.09
N ALA A 29 -18.51 -3.19 2.95
CA ALA A 29 -19.87 -2.68 2.99
C ALA A 29 -20.71 -3.24 1.83
N VAL A 30 -20.17 -3.22 0.61
CA VAL A 30 -20.82 -3.78 -0.59
C VAL A 30 -21.10 -5.28 -0.44
N ASN A 31 -20.18 -6.02 0.20
CA ASN A 31 -20.35 -7.46 0.46
C ASN A 31 -21.13 -7.80 1.74
N ASN A 32 -21.62 -6.81 2.50
CA ASN A 32 -22.23 -7.03 3.83
C ASN A 32 -21.34 -7.81 4.81
N THR A 33 -20.02 -7.66 4.71
CA THR A 33 -19.01 -8.37 5.53
C THR A 33 -18.30 -7.47 6.55
N LEU A 34 -18.73 -6.22 6.74
CA LEU A 34 -18.14 -5.29 7.71
C LEU A 34 -18.04 -5.88 9.12
N ASN A 35 -19.10 -6.56 9.59
CA ASN A 35 -19.11 -7.20 10.90
C ASN A 35 -18.03 -8.27 11.05
N GLN A 36 -17.66 -8.96 9.96
CA GLN A 36 -16.59 -9.96 9.96
C GLN A 36 -15.21 -9.32 10.12
N ILE A 37 -14.98 -8.16 9.50
CA ILE A 37 -13.72 -7.42 9.68
C ILE A 37 -13.55 -7.02 11.15
N PHE A 38 -14.58 -6.39 11.74
CA PHE A 38 -14.49 -5.92 13.13
C PHE A 38 -14.44 -7.07 14.14
N SER A 39 -15.11 -8.20 13.88
CA SER A 39 -15.00 -9.37 14.75
C SER A 39 -13.60 -9.98 14.71
N VAL A 40 -12.98 -10.09 13.53
CA VAL A 40 -11.59 -10.56 13.38
C VAL A 40 -10.62 -9.64 14.11
N ILE A 41 -10.76 -8.32 13.97
CA ILE A 41 -9.92 -7.34 14.68
C ILE A 41 -10.10 -7.46 16.20
N THR A 42 -11.32 -7.71 16.68
CA THR A 42 -11.60 -7.87 18.12
C THR A 42 -10.89 -9.11 18.70
N VAL A 43 -10.90 -10.22 17.97
CA VAL A 43 -10.27 -11.48 18.41
C VAL A 43 -8.75 -11.44 18.22
N GLN A 44 -8.27 -10.81 17.15
CA GLN A 44 -6.85 -10.73 16.79
C GLN A 44 -6.51 -9.28 16.38
N PRO A 45 -6.19 -8.39 17.33
CA PRO A 45 -5.98 -6.96 17.05
C PRO A 45 -4.90 -6.66 16.02
N LEU A 46 -3.85 -7.49 15.96
CA LEU A 46 -2.75 -7.38 14.99
C LEU A 46 -3.20 -7.57 13.53
N SER A 47 -4.37 -8.18 13.28
CA SER A 47 -4.93 -8.35 11.93
C SER A 47 -5.20 -7.01 11.22
N ILE A 48 -5.29 -5.91 11.96
CA ILE A 48 -5.42 -4.57 11.37
C ILE A 48 -4.27 -4.21 10.43
N ILE A 49 -3.07 -4.76 10.67
CA ILE A 49 -1.89 -4.57 9.80
C ILE A 49 -2.17 -5.10 8.39
N LEU A 50 -2.95 -6.19 8.25
CA LEU A 50 -3.35 -6.69 6.93
C LEU A 50 -4.20 -5.64 6.21
N TYR A 51 -5.22 -5.12 6.88
CA TYR A 51 -6.11 -4.13 6.29
C TYR A 51 -5.42 -2.80 5.98
N LEU A 52 -4.27 -2.51 6.58
CA LEU A 52 -3.54 -1.26 6.35
C LEU A 52 -2.46 -1.38 5.28
N PHE A 53 -1.72 -2.49 5.23
CA PHE A 53 -0.47 -2.57 4.47
C PHE A 53 -0.47 -3.58 3.32
N VAL A 54 -1.47 -4.46 3.22
CA VAL A 54 -1.54 -5.55 2.22
C VAL A 54 -1.28 -5.14 0.76
N PRO A 55 -1.70 -3.96 0.24
CA PRO A 55 -1.39 -3.59 -1.15
C PRO A 55 0.09 -3.66 -1.50
N ILE A 56 0.99 -3.43 -0.54
CA ILE A 56 2.42 -3.34 -0.80
C ILE A 56 3.03 -4.66 -1.28
N VAL A 57 2.36 -5.80 -1.03
CA VAL A 57 2.84 -7.12 -1.48
C VAL A 57 2.27 -7.54 -2.82
N TYR A 58 1.26 -6.84 -3.35
CA TYR A 58 0.66 -7.17 -4.64
C TYR A 58 1.43 -6.50 -5.77
N LEU A 59 2.02 -7.30 -6.64
CA LEU A 59 2.69 -6.79 -7.82
C LEU A 59 1.70 -6.02 -8.72
N PRO A 60 2.06 -4.84 -9.26
CA PRO A 60 1.16 -4.05 -10.10
C PRO A 60 0.57 -4.83 -11.27
N GLY A 61 1.37 -5.71 -11.89
CA GLY A 61 0.89 -6.61 -12.95
C GLY A 61 -0.23 -7.54 -12.50
N ASN A 62 -0.12 -8.13 -11.31
CA ASN A 62 -1.14 -9.01 -10.74
C ASN A 62 -2.43 -8.22 -10.42
N VAL A 63 -2.29 -7.00 -9.91
CA VAL A 63 -3.44 -6.12 -9.64
C VAL A 63 -4.21 -5.82 -10.93
N ILE A 64 -3.51 -5.51 -12.02
CA ILE A 64 -4.13 -5.26 -13.33
C ILE A 64 -4.85 -6.51 -13.84
N THR A 65 -4.23 -7.70 -13.79
CA THR A 65 -4.88 -8.94 -14.21
C THR A 65 -6.12 -9.25 -13.36
N ASN A 66 -6.05 -9.00 -12.04
CA ASN A 66 -7.17 -9.17 -11.14
C ASN A 66 -8.30 -8.19 -11.46
N LEU A 67 -7.99 -6.93 -11.79
CA LEU A 67 -9.00 -5.96 -12.21
C LEU A 67 -9.75 -6.42 -13.46
N VAL A 68 -9.03 -6.88 -14.48
CA VAL A 68 -9.64 -7.39 -15.72
C VAL A 68 -10.55 -8.59 -15.43
N SER A 69 -10.08 -9.57 -14.65
CA SER A 69 -10.86 -10.76 -14.32
C SER A 69 -12.14 -10.43 -13.51
N ASN A 70 -12.04 -9.54 -12.52
CA ASN A 70 -13.19 -9.15 -11.69
C ASN A 70 -14.21 -8.30 -12.45
N PHE A 71 -13.75 -7.53 -13.45
CA PHE A 71 -14.65 -6.82 -14.35
C PHE A 71 -15.45 -7.80 -15.21
N SER A 72 -14.82 -8.84 -15.74
CA SER A 72 -15.50 -9.89 -16.51
C SER A 72 -16.50 -10.69 -15.67
N SER A 73 -16.20 -10.93 -14.39
CA SER A 73 -17.08 -11.67 -13.48
C SER A 73 -18.10 -10.80 -12.73
N LEU A 74 -18.14 -9.48 -12.99
CA LEU A 74 -18.99 -8.49 -12.29
C LEU A 74 -18.88 -8.54 -10.76
N ASN A 75 -17.70 -8.90 -10.22
CA ASN A 75 -17.49 -8.94 -8.77
C ASN A 75 -17.07 -7.55 -8.27
N ILE A 76 -18.06 -6.72 -7.97
CA ILE A 76 -17.89 -5.30 -7.62
C ILE A 76 -16.99 -5.12 -6.38
N ALA A 77 -17.13 -5.96 -5.36
CA ALA A 77 -16.35 -5.82 -4.13
C ALA A 77 -14.86 -6.16 -4.33
N ASN A 78 -14.57 -7.24 -5.05
CA ASN A 78 -13.19 -7.56 -5.42
C ASN A 78 -12.60 -6.50 -6.35
N LEU A 79 -13.41 -5.92 -7.24
CA LEU A 79 -13.00 -4.82 -8.10
C LEU A 79 -12.61 -3.58 -7.27
N LEU A 80 -13.42 -3.20 -6.28
CA LEU A 80 -13.12 -2.10 -5.36
C LEU A 80 -11.84 -2.33 -4.55
N THR A 81 -11.63 -3.57 -4.09
CA THR A 81 -10.42 -3.94 -3.35
C THR A 81 -9.18 -3.83 -4.22
N ASN A 82 -9.21 -4.37 -5.45
CA ASN A 82 -8.09 -4.29 -6.38
C ASN A 82 -7.85 -2.85 -6.88
N LEU A 83 -8.90 -2.02 -7.00
CA LEU A 83 -8.73 -0.59 -7.26
C LEU A 83 -7.99 0.09 -6.11
N GLY A 84 -8.35 -0.23 -4.85
CA GLY A 84 -7.61 0.25 -3.70
C GLY A 84 -6.14 -0.16 -3.72
N TYR A 85 -5.85 -1.39 -4.16
CA TYR A 85 -4.48 -1.90 -4.26
C TYR A 85 -3.64 -1.18 -5.31
N LEU A 86 -4.27 -0.55 -6.30
CA LEU A 86 -3.60 0.27 -7.32
C LEU A 86 -3.52 1.75 -6.90
N ILE A 87 -4.64 2.29 -6.41
CA ILE A 87 -4.82 3.73 -6.15
C ILE A 87 -4.07 4.15 -4.88
N ALA A 88 -4.14 3.36 -3.81
CA ALA A 88 -3.48 3.72 -2.55
C ALA A 88 -1.96 3.91 -2.72
N PRO A 89 -1.20 2.96 -3.31
CA PRO A 89 0.23 3.18 -3.51
C PRO A 89 0.55 4.25 -4.54
N LEU A 90 -0.27 4.39 -5.60
CA LEU A 90 -0.11 5.47 -6.56
C LEU A 90 -0.22 6.83 -5.85
N VAL A 91 -1.34 7.13 -5.21
CA VAL A 91 -1.56 8.43 -4.55
C VAL A 91 -0.55 8.67 -3.43
N GLY A 92 -0.21 7.63 -2.65
CA GLY A 92 0.85 7.71 -1.65
C GLY A 92 2.18 8.15 -2.23
N SER A 93 2.58 7.60 -3.38
CA SER A 93 3.82 7.98 -4.06
C SER A 93 3.79 9.40 -4.64
N LEU A 94 2.65 9.85 -5.18
CA LEU A 94 2.49 11.22 -5.68
C LEU A 94 2.61 12.25 -4.54
N ILE A 95 2.07 11.92 -3.36
CA ILE A 95 2.18 12.76 -2.17
C ILE A 95 3.62 12.78 -1.64
N ALA A 96 4.33 11.65 -1.68
CA ALA A 96 5.75 11.61 -1.37
C ALA A 96 6.54 12.58 -2.25
N GLY A 97 6.28 12.57 -3.57
CA GLY A 97 6.88 13.49 -4.53
C GLY A 97 6.56 14.94 -4.22
N ASN A 98 5.29 15.31 -4.14
CA ASN A 98 4.86 16.71 -3.92
C ASN A 98 5.35 17.29 -2.58
N SER A 99 5.62 16.45 -1.58
CA SER A 99 6.07 16.87 -0.25
C SER A 99 7.59 16.91 -0.10
N SER A 100 8.34 16.64 -1.16
CA SER A 100 9.80 16.58 -1.17
C SER A 100 10.41 17.75 -1.94
N ASP A 101 11.61 18.16 -1.51
CA ASP A 101 12.34 19.29 -2.10
C ASP A 101 13.43 18.84 -3.08
N ASN A 102 13.78 17.55 -3.09
CA ASN A 102 14.73 16.96 -4.02
C ASN A 102 14.34 15.54 -4.48
N LYS A 103 14.97 15.08 -5.56
CA LYS A 103 14.73 13.77 -6.18
C LYS A 103 14.96 12.60 -5.22
N GLY A 104 16.02 12.67 -4.41
CA GLY A 104 16.38 11.61 -3.48
C GLY A 104 15.34 11.43 -2.37
N GLU A 105 14.78 12.52 -1.88
CA GLU A 105 13.72 12.55 -0.87
C GLU A 105 12.39 12.07 -1.44
N ALA A 106 12.03 12.46 -2.66
CA ALA A 106 10.83 11.98 -3.34
C ALA A 106 10.84 10.45 -3.47
N PHE A 107 11.94 9.94 -4.03
CA PHE A 107 12.13 8.52 -4.26
C PHE A 107 12.22 7.76 -2.93
N GLY A 108 13.07 8.25 -2.03
CA GLY A 108 13.36 7.61 -0.75
C GLY A 108 12.18 7.66 0.22
N GLY A 109 11.36 8.72 0.17
CA GLY A 109 10.18 8.87 1.02
C GLY A 109 9.15 7.78 0.74
N TRP A 110 8.79 7.57 -0.53
CA TRP A 110 7.91 6.47 -0.91
C TRP A 110 8.57 5.10 -0.69
N PHE A 111 9.84 4.96 -1.07
CA PHE A 111 10.55 3.69 -0.92
C PHE A 111 10.63 3.25 0.56
N LEU A 112 10.83 4.20 1.47
CA LEU A 112 10.81 3.94 2.91
C LEU A 112 9.40 3.55 3.39
N THR A 113 8.35 4.19 2.87
CA THR A 113 6.95 3.79 3.12
C THR A 113 6.72 2.34 2.70
N ALA A 114 7.23 1.92 1.55
CA ALA A 114 7.14 0.54 1.09
C ALA A 114 7.90 -0.43 2.00
N ILE A 115 9.12 -0.09 2.42
CA ILE A 115 9.92 -0.90 3.35
C ILE A 115 9.22 -1.05 4.71
N VAL A 116 8.75 0.05 5.30
CA VAL A 116 8.09 0.03 6.61
C VAL A 116 6.80 -0.81 6.54
N SER A 117 6.03 -0.66 5.47
CA SER A 117 4.81 -1.45 5.22
C SER A 117 5.11 -2.95 5.07
N MET A 118 6.16 -3.28 4.31
CA MET A 118 6.64 -4.65 4.13
C MET A 118 7.11 -5.26 5.46
N VAL A 119 7.90 -4.52 6.25
CA VAL A 119 8.38 -4.98 7.56
C VAL A 119 7.21 -5.20 8.52
N ALA A 120 6.21 -4.31 8.54
CA ALA A 120 5.01 -4.48 9.35
C ALA A 120 4.26 -5.79 9.01
N LEU A 121 4.12 -6.11 7.72
CA LEU A 121 3.53 -7.37 7.28
C LEU A 121 4.40 -8.58 7.64
N LEU A 122 5.73 -8.49 7.50
CA LEU A 122 6.64 -9.56 7.88
C LEU A 122 6.52 -9.88 9.37
N VAL A 123 6.47 -8.87 10.25
CA VAL A 123 6.27 -9.06 11.70
C VAL A 123 4.99 -9.83 11.96
N LEU A 124 3.89 -9.47 11.31
CA LEU A 124 2.63 -10.19 11.43
C LEU A 124 2.76 -11.64 10.94
N PHE A 125 3.36 -11.85 9.78
CA PHE A 125 3.49 -13.17 9.20
C PHE A 125 4.36 -14.09 10.05
N PHE A 126 5.47 -13.61 10.62
CA PHE A 126 6.30 -14.39 11.53
C PHE A 126 5.51 -14.95 12.73
N ILE A 127 4.57 -14.17 13.29
CA ILE A 127 3.70 -14.64 14.38
C ILE A 127 2.75 -15.73 13.87
N ALA A 128 2.29 -15.62 12.63
CA ALA A 128 1.38 -16.57 12.00
C ALA A 128 2.04 -17.84 11.45
N SER A 129 3.37 -18.01 11.61
CA SER A 129 4.13 -19.17 11.09
C SER A 129 3.91 -19.40 9.59
N PRO A 130 4.36 -18.46 8.74
CA PRO A 130 4.04 -18.44 7.33
C PRO A 130 4.91 -19.43 6.55
N SER A 131 4.51 -19.76 5.32
CA SER A 131 5.39 -20.50 4.42
C SER A 131 6.57 -19.62 3.96
N GLU A 132 7.71 -20.24 3.61
CA GLU A 132 8.87 -19.54 3.03
C GLU A 132 8.49 -18.75 1.77
N ILE A 133 7.60 -19.32 0.95
CA ILE A 133 7.08 -18.68 -0.28
C ILE A 133 6.35 -17.38 0.05
N THR A 134 5.55 -17.35 1.13
CA THR A 134 4.84 -16.14 1.58
C THR A 134 5.80 -15.06 2.01
N LEU A 135 6.87 -15.42 2.74
CA LEU A 135 7.90 -14.47 3.18
C LEU A 135 8.66 -13.87 1.99
N ILE A 136 9.13 -14.73 1.08
CA ILE A 136 9.85 -14.29 -0.13
C ILE A 136 8.94 -13.41 -1.00
N GLY A 137 7.69 -13.81 -1.20
CA GLY A 137 6.71 -13.03 -1.96
C GLY A 137 6.44 -11.66 -1.33
N THR A 138 6.38 -11.58 0.00
CA THR A 138 6.22 -10.32 0.74
C THR A 138 7.41 -9.38 0.52
N ILE A 139 8.64 -9.91 0.59
CA ILE A 139 9.87 -9.13 0.37
C ILE A 139 9.93 -8.62 -1.07
N ILE A 140 9.73 -9.51 -2.04
CA ILE A 140 9.75 -9.15 -3.46
C ILE A 140 8.66 -8.12 -3.77
N GLY A 141 7.44 -8.35 -3.29
CA GLY A 141 6.31 -7.43 -3.47
C GLY A 141 6.63 -6.04 -2.93
N GLY A 142 7.14 -5.96 -1.69
CA GLY A 142 7.53 -4.70 -1.06
C GLY A 142 8.60 -3.94 -1.84
N VAL A 143 9.66 -4.63 -2.26
CA VAL A 143 10.76 -4.02 -3.04
C VAL A 143 10.27 -3.56 -4.42
N VAL A 144 9.53 -4.41 -5.14
CA VAL A 144 9.03 -4.08 -6.48
C VAL A 144 8.05 -2.92 -6.42
N ASN A 145 7.10 -2.90 -5.48
CA ASN A 145 6.19 -1.77 -5.31
C ASN A 145 6.91 -0.50 -4.88
N GLY A 146 7.91 -0.62 -4.00
CA GLY A 146 8.77 0.49 -3.63
C GLY A 146 9.41 1.12 -4.87
N LEU A 147 10.13 0.31 -5.67
CA LEU A 147 10.81 0.79 -6.87
C LEU A 147 9.85 1.34 -7.91
N PHE A 148 8.78 0.60 -8.22
CA PHE A 148 7.83 0.94 -9.27
C PHE A 148 7.12 2.27 -8.98
N TYR A 149 6.57 2.43 -7.77
CA TYR A 149 5.85 3.63 -7.41
C TYR A 149 6.76 4.80 -7.05
N SER A 150 8.02 4.56 -6.64
CA SER A 150 8.99 5.65 -6.49
C SER A 150 9.29 6.36 -7.81
N CYS A 151 9.16 5.68 -8.96
CA CYS A 151 9.24 6.35 -10.26
C CYS A 151 8.14 7.41 -10.44
N PHE A 152 6.93 7.17 -9.92
CA PHE A 152 5.85 8.16 -9.97
C PHE A 152 6.08 9.32 -8.99
N ALA A 153 6.68 9.05 -7.82
CA ALA A 153 7.11 10.12 -6.92
C ALA A 153 8.12 11.07 -7.59
N LEU A 154 9.04 10.52 -8.38
CA LEU A 154 10.01 11.29 -9.18
C LEU A 154 9.40 12.11 -10.32
N LEU A 155 8.15 11.86 -10.73
CA LEU A 155 7.48 12.69 -11.75
C LEU A 155 6.85 13.95 -11.14
N ILE A 156 6.63 13.97 -9.82
CA ILE A 156 5.86 15.02 -9.13
C ILE A 156 6.70 15.83 -8.14
N TYR A 157 7.96 15.46 -7.91
CA TYR A 157 8.79 16.26 -7.00
C TYR A 157 8.87 17.72 -7.45
N ARG A 158 8.86 18.62 -6.47
CA ARG A 158 9.00 20.04 -6.72
C ARG A 158 10.43 20.30 -7.11
N GLU A 159 10.69 20.38 -8.41
CA GLU A 159 11.94 20.95 -8.88
C GLU A 159 11.91 22.41 -8.49
N SER A 160 12.80 22.81 -7.57
CA SER A 160 13.10 24.20 -7.30
C SER A 160 13.75 24.76 -8.57
N PHE A 161 12.93 25.14 -9.55
CA PHE A 161 13.34 25.99 -10.66
C PHE A 161 13.69 27.37 -10.07
N TYR A 162 14.91 27.50 -9.59
CA TYR A 162 15.58 28.77 -9.30
C TYR A 162 16.97 28.73 -9.92
#